data_AF-E1NTH7-F1
#
_entry.id   AF-E1NTH7-F1
#
_cell.length_a   1.000
_cell.length_b   1.000
_cell.length_c   1.000
_cell.angle_alpha   90.00
_cell.angle_beta   90.00
_cell.angle_gamma   90.00
#
_symmetry.space_group_name_H-M   'P 1'
#
loop_
_entity.id
_entity.type
_entity.pdbx_description
1 polymer ?
#
loop_
_entity_poly.entity_id
_entity_poly.type
_entity_poly.pdbx_seq_one_letter_code
_entity_poly.pdbx_strand_id
1 'polypeptide(L)'
;MLFLQLVQNRRLPGSDLPFSKNVAIIIAMNPADQAGGSSLDLPIANRFAWFTFNPDFNDWATGFKQRWQSEELMSVPSFCTDEKILMARNKKIRSTIIDYLDSEKGAHQVTIVPSGMENPISSVVRRDDPAEMEVFRLAFPSARSWDNLAEIMTYIDEKDFGTIQVVINGTIGSNQGIAFYKYYVDNLKRLNIDAILKDPESVDWKHISIDESAGIFRALIEEAANGRLDQVLEVFISIKIAGAENLLSGNRLQDIYKAEYLNKLPLATRKKVKQRYLEYFGDFLTKIANNN
;
A
#
# COMPACT_ATOMS: atom_id res chain seq x y z
N MET A 1 31.80 12.86 -0.68
CA MET A 1 30.92 14.05 -0.81
C MET A 1 30.30 14.20 -2.20
N LEU A 2 31.00 13.86 -3.30
CA LEU A 2 30.52 14.00 -4.68
C LEU A 2 29.29 13.13 -5.02
N PHE A 3 29.23 11.90 -4.50
CA PHE A 3 28.12 10.98 -4.82
C PHE A 3 26.79 11.44 -4.24
N LEU A 4 26.77 11.98 -3.01
CA LEU A 4 25.56 12.56 -2.42
C LEU A 4 25.03 13.76 -3.21
N GLN A 5 25.89 14.59 -3.82
CA GLN A 5 25.45 15.66 -4.70
C GLN A 5 24.72 15.10 -5.93
N LEU A 6 25.22 13.99 -6.50
CA LEU A 6 24.56 13.30 -7.59
C LEU A 6 23.20 12.75 -7.20
N VAL A 7 23.13 12.00 -6.10
CA VAL A 7 21.94 11.18 -5.80
C VAL A 7 20.89 11.92 -4.98
N GLN A 8 21.31 12.81 -4.07
CA GLN A 8 20.40 13.60 -3.23
C GLN A 8 20.07 14.94 -3.88
N ASN A 9 21.09 15.69 -4.30
CA ASN A 9 20.88 17.03 -4.86
C ASN A 9 20.51 16.97 -6.34
N ARG A 10 20.58 15.78 -6.96
CA ARG A 10 20.33 15.55 -8.38
C ARG A 10 21.16 16.51 -9.22
N ARG A 11 22.46 16.61 -8.94
CA ARG A 11 23.40 17.52 -9.63
C ARG A 11 24.64 16.77 -10.08
N LEU A 12 25.17 17.09 -11.25
CA LEU A 12 26.51 16.65 -11.60
C LEU A 12 27.53 17.30 -10.65
N PRO A 13 28.56 16.55 -10.22
CA PRO A 13 29.67 17.14 -9.48
C PRO A 13 30.28 18.31 -10.26
N GLY A 14 30.42 19.46 -9.61
CA GLY A 14 30.94 20.68 -10.24
C GLY A 14 29.93 21.50 -11.04
N SER A 15 28.64 21.15 -11.03
CA SER A 15 27.55 21.93 -11.62
C SER A 15 26.57 22.42 -10.55
N ASP A 16 26.13 23.67 -10.69
CA ASP A 16 25.06 24.25 -9.87
C ASP A 16 23.65 23.98 -10.42
N LEU A 17 23.56 23.38 -11.62
CA LEU A 17 22.27 23.08 -12.24
C LEU A 17 21.77 21.69 -11.82
N PRO A 18 20.57 21.59 -11.21
CA PRO A 18 19.95 20.30 -10.94
C PRO A 18 19.49 19.63 -12.24
N PHE A 19 19.45 18.30 -12.23
CA PHE A 19 18.81 17.50 -13.25
C PHE A 19 17.34 17.88 -13.38
N SER A 20 16.84 17.80 -14.61
CA SER A 20 15.40 17.81 -14.85
C SER A 20 14.72 16.70 -14.03
N LYS A 21 13.43 16.91 -13.69
CA LYS A 21 12.58 15.89 -13.07
C LYS A 21 12.45 14.63 -13.95
N ASN A 22 12.68 14.76 -15.26
CA ASN A 22 12.58 13.66 -16.22
C ASN A 22 13.84 12.78 -16.30
N VAL A 23 14.85 13.03 -15.46
CA VAL A 23 16.08 12.22 -15.44
C VAL A 23 15.94 11.08 -14.43
N ALA A 24 16.05 9.84 -14.87
CA ALA A 24 16.22 8.70 -13.96
C ALA A 24 17.72 8.49 -13.65
N ILE A 25 18.04 8.18 -12.39
CA ILE A 25 19.38 7.76 -11.99
C ILE A 25 19.28 6.27 -11.70
N ILE A 26 19.93 5.45 -12.53
CA ILE A 26 19.98 4.00 -12.40
C ILE A 26 21.42 3.61 -12.10
N ILE A 27 21.61 2.74 -11.11
CA ILE A 27 22.92 2.25 -10.71
C ILE A 27 22.88 0.72 -10.77
N ALA A 28 23.86 0.15 -11.46
CA ALA A 28 24.13 -1.28 -11.45
C ALA A 28 25.38 -1.53 -10.60
N MET A 29 25.31 -2.51 -9.70
CA MET A 29 26.37 -2.81 -8.75
C MET A 29 26.46 -4.33 -8.56
N ASN A 30 27.69 -4.85 -8.48
CA ASN A 30 27.96 -6.20 -8.00
C ASN A 30 27.99 -6.21 -6.46
N PRO A 31 27.53 -7.27 -5.80
CA PRO A 31 27.61 -7.41 -4.34
C PRO A 31 29.03 -7.16 -3.84
N ALA A 32 29.17 -6.57 -2.65
CA ALA A 32 30.47 -6.09 -2.16
C ALA A 32 31.52 -7.21 -1.99
N ASP A 33 31.08 -8.46 -1.82
CA ASP A 33 31.92 -9.65 -1.71
C ASP A 33 32.25 -10.32 -3.06
N GLN A 34 31.77 -9.77 -4.18
CA GLN A 34 32.03 -10.24 -5.54
C GLN A 34 33.09 -9.42 -6.27
N ALA A 35 33.62 -9.97 -7.35
CA ALA A 35 34.60 -9.28 -8.19
C ALA A 35 34.04 -7.96 -8.75
N GLY A 36 34.75 -6.86 -8.51
CA GLY A 36 34.31 -5.52 -8.90
C GLY A 36 33.17 -4.96 -8.06
N GLY A 37 32.81 -5.61 -6.95
CA GLY A 37 31.86 -5.11 -5.97
C GLY A 37 32.40 -3.92 -5.16
N SER A 38 31.50 -3.13 -4.58
CA SER A 38 31.86 -2.03 -3.69
C SER A 38 30.78 -1.85 -2.63
N SER A 39 31.19 -1.73 -1.37
CA SER A 39 30.24 -1.47 -0.27
C SER A 39 29.64 -0.08 -0.38
N LEU A 40 28.37 0.04 -0.01
CA LEU A 40 27.66 1.31 0.05
C LEU A 40 27.15 1.57 1.47
N ASP A 41 27.46 2.75 2.02
CA ASP A 41 26.99 3.10 3.37
C ASP A 41 25.48 3.26 3.41
N LEU A 42 24.85 2.81 4.50
CA LEU A 42 23.40 2.88 4.72
C LEU A 42 22.75 4.25 4.46
N PRO A 43 23.36 5.39 4.84
CA PRO A 43 22.79 6.69 4.50
C PRO A 43 22.64 6.87 2.99
N ILE A 44 23.65 6.49 2.21
CA ILE A 44 23.61 6.58 0.75
C ILE A 44 22.60 5.58 0.19
N ALA A 45 22.61 4.35 0.71
CA ALA A 45 21.74 3.28 0.24
C ALA A 45 20.24 3.60 0.40
N ASN A 46 19.89 4.32 1.47
CA ASN A 46 18.54 4.78 1.76
C ASN A 46 17.99 5.85 0.79
N ARG A 47 18.67 6.10 -0.33
CA ARG A 47 18.25 7.01 -1.40
C ARG A 47 17.78 6.27 -2.65
N PHE A 48 17.89 4.95 -2.65
CA PHE A 48 17.57 4.08 -3.77
C PHE A 48 16.47 3.09 -3.41
N ALA A 49 15.76 2.63 -4.44
CA ALA A 49 15.07 1.35 -4.41
C ALA A 49 16.01 0.29 -4.99
N TRP A 50 16.08 -0.85 -4.33
CA TRP A 50 17.05 -1.91 -4.59
C TRP A 50 16.38 -3.10 -5.27
N PHE A 51 16.95 -3.53 -6.41
CA PHE A 51 16.41 -4.63 -7.18
C PHE A 51 17.52 -5.60 -7.54
N THR A 52 17.26 -6.90 -7.36
CA THR A 52 18.15 -7.94 -7.85
C THR A 52 17.87 -8.16 -9.33
N PHE A 53 18.92 -8.12 -10.14
CA PHE A 53 18.83 -8.58 -11.53
C PHE A 53 19.13 -10.07 -11.58
N ASN A 54 18.09 -10.86 -11.82
CA ASN A 54 18.18 -12.31 -12.00
C ASN A 54 18.09 -12.63 -13.49
N PRO A 55 19.21 -12.80 -14.21
CA PRO A 55 19.17 -13.08 -15.64
C PRO A 55 18.50 -14.44 -15.91
N ASP A 56 17.51 -14.45 -16.81
CA ASP A 56 16.94 -15.69 -17.33
C ASP A 56 17.87 -16.29 -18.39
N PHE A 57 18.11 -17.60 -18.32
CA PHE A 57 19.00 -18.28 -19.26
C PHE A 57 18.46 -18.26 -20.69
N ASN A 58 17.15 -18.34 -20.90
CA ASN A 58 16.56 -18.32 -22.24
C ASN A 58 16.66 -16.93 -22.86
N ASP A 59 16.40 -15.89 -22.07
CA ASP A 59 16.59 -14.49 -22.52
C ASP A 59 18.05 -14.24 -22.88
N TRP A 60 18.98 -14.67 -22.02
CA TRP A 60 20.41 -14.56 -22.29
C TRP A 60 20.81 -15.35 -23.54
N ALA A 61 20.36 -16.61 -23.67
CA ALA A 61 20.70 -17.45 -24.82
C ALA A 61 20.14 -16.90 -26.13
N THR A 62 18.96 -16.29 -26.08
CA THR A 62 18.33 -15.61 -27.22
C THR A 62 19.17 -14.41 -27.65
N GLY A 63 19.47 -13.51 -26.71
CA GLY A 63 20.31 -12.34 -26.97
C GLY A 63 21.72 -12.73 -27.44
N PHE A 64 22.31 -13.77 -26.85
CA PHE A 64 23.63 -14.30 -27.25
C PHE A 64 23.61 -14.80 -28.71
N LYS A 65 22.59 -15.58 -29.12
CA LYS A 65 22.42 -16.03 -30.51
C LYS A 65 22.25 -14.86 -31.48
N GLN A 66 21.56 -13.81 -31.05
CA GLN A 66 21.36 -12.57 -31.80
C GLN A 66 22.55 -11.61 -31.72
N ARG A 67 23.65 -11.99 -31.03
CA ARG A 67 24.82 -11.13 -30.79
C ARG A 67 24.45 -9.79 -30.13
N TRP A 68 23.38 -9.79 -29.33
CA TRP A 68 22.80 -8.62 -28.68
C TRP A 68 22.38 -7.52 -29.67
N GLN A 69 22.24 -7.86 -30.96
CA GLN A 69 21.71 -6.96 -31.97
C GLN A 69 20.20 -6.94 -31.83
N SER A 70 19.68 -5.88 -31.22
CA SER A 70 18.25 -5.59 -31.20
C SER A 70 17.94 -4.62 -32.33
N GLU A 71 17.13 -5.05 -33.31
CA GLU A 71 16.57 -4.14 -34.32
C GLU A 71 15.41 -3.30 -33.76
N GLU A 72 14.79 -3.78 -32.69
CA GLU A 72 13.74 -3.08 -31.97
C GLU A 72 14.37 -2.23 -30.86
N LEU A 73 14.07 -0.92 -30.86
CA LEU A 73 14.26 -0.11 -29.65
C LEU A 73 13.41 -0.75 -28.54
N MET A 74 14.01 -1.07 -27.39
CA MET A 74 13.23 -1.49 -26.22
C MET A 74 12.16 -0.44 -25.97
N SER A 75 10.90 -0.81 -26.23
CA SER A 75 9.79 0.08 -25.99
C SER A 75 9.64 0.25 -24.49
N VAL A 76 9.67 1.50 -24.02
CA VAL A 76 9.29 1.79 -22.64
C VAL A 76 7.80 1.49 -22.54
N PRO A 77 7.37 0.60 -21.62
CA PRO A 77 5.96 0.29 -21.47
C PRO A 77 5.15 1.57 -21.29
N SER A 78 3.99 1.64 -21.94
CA SER A 78 3.08 2.76 -21.72
C SER A 78 2.66 2.79 -20.24
N PHE A 79 2.81 3.94 -19.60
CA PHE A 79 2.40 4.15 -18.22
C PHE A 79 1.36 5.28 -18.16
N CYS A 80 0.57 5.30 -17.09
CA CYS A 80 -0.42 6.34 -16.88
C CYS A 80 0.28 7.70 -16.73
N THR A 81 -0.12 8.68 -17.54
CA THR A 81 0.37 10.07 -17.51
C THR A 81 -0.72 11.06 -17.11
N ASP A 82 -1.94 10.59 -16.86
CA ASP A 82 -3.04 11.43 -16.40
C ASP A 82 -2.79 11.89 -14.96
N GLU A 83 -2.48 13.18 -14.80
CA GLU A 83 -2.13 13.78 -13.51
C GLU A 83 -3.22 13.58 -12.45
N LYS A 84 -4.51 13.58 -12.81
CA LYS A 84 -5.60 13.40 -11.83
C LYS A 84 -5.62 11.98 -11.30
N ILE A 85 -5.42 11.00 -12.18
CA ILE A 85 -5.34 9.59 -11.80
C ILE A 85 -4.10 9.36 -10.93
N LEU A 86 -2.94 9.89 -11.34
CA LEU A 86 -1.69 9.77 -10.59
C LEU A 86 -1.80 10.43 -9.21
N MET A 87 -2.39 11.61 -9.12
CA MET A 87 -2.60 12.31 -7.85
C MET A 87 -3.53 11.54 -6.91
N ALA A 88 -4.61 10.95 -7.44
CA ALA A 88 -5.51 10.09 -6.65
C ALA A 88 -4.81 8.83 -6.14
N ARG A 89 -4.02 8.16 -6.99
CA ARG A 89 -3.20 6.99 -6.62
C ARG A 89 -2.17 7.33 -5.55
N ASN A 90 -1.45 8.44 -5.74
CA ASN A 90 -0.45 8.93 -4.80
C ASN A 90 -1.07 9.23 -3.42
N LYS A 91 -2.23 9.88 -3.38
CA LYS A 91 -2.98 10.12 -2.14
C LYS A 91 -3.36 8.80 -1.46
N LYS A 92 -3.93 7.86 -2.23
CA LYS A 92 -4.35 6.54 -1.72
C LYS A 92 -3.18 5.76 -1.12
N ILE A 93 -2.06 5.65 -1.82
CA ILE A 93 -0.89 4.90 -1.31
C ILE A 93 -0.31 5.57 -0.06
N ARG A 94 -0.23 6.90 -0.02
CA ARG A 94 0.25 7.64 1.16
C ARG A 94 -0.67 7.40 2.37
N SER A 95 -1.98 7.47 2.18
CA SER A 95 -2.95 7.13 3.24
C SER A 95 -2.76 5.69 3.73
N THR A 96 -2.62 4.72 2.81
CA THR A 96 -2.39 3.31 3.18
C THR A 96 -1.09 3.10 3.97
N ILE A 97 -0.02 3.80 3.62
CA ILE A 97 1.25 3.77 4.37
C ILE A 97 1.05 4.34 5.78
N ILE A 98 0.35 5.47 5.91
CA ILE A 98 0.06 6.08 7.22
C ILE A 98 -0.77 5.11 8.08
N ASP A 99 -1.85 4.55 7.52
CA ASP A 99 -2.73 3.61 8.22
C ASP A 99 -1.98 2.35 8.67
N TYR A 100 -1.04 1.86 7.84
CA TYR A 100 -0.17 0.76 8.21
C TYR A 100 0.71 1.13 9.40
N LEU A 101 1.42 2.27 9.31
CA LEU A 101 2.35 2.72 10.34
C LEU A 101 1.65 2.99 11.67
N ASP A 102 0.42 3.49 11.64
CA ASP A 102 -0.42 3.73 12.82
C ASP A 102 -1.02 2.43 13.41
N SER A 103 -1.14 1.37 12.61
CA SER A 103 -1.65 0.07 13.08
C SER A 103 -0.69 -0.65 14.02
N GLU A 104 -1.19 -1.65 14.76
CA GLU A 104 -0.36 -2.54 15.59
C GLU A 104 0.76 -3.23 14.79
N LYS A 105 0.55 -3.48 13.49
CA LYS A 105 1.54 -4.13 12.62
C LYS A 105 2.68 -3.17 12.24
N GLY A 106 2.37 -1.88 12.06
CA GLY A 106 3.38 -0.86 11.78
C GLY A 106 4.04 -0.29 13.02
N ALA A 107 3.35 -0.30 14.16
CA ALA A 107 3.85 0.07 15.48
C ALA A 107 4.61 1.42 15.53
N HIS A 108 4.21 2.37 14.68
CA HIS A 108 4.86 3.67 14.50
C HIS A 108 6.36 3.59 14.13
N GLN A 109 6.81 2.44 13.61
CA GLN A 109 8.20 2.20 13.25
C GLN A 109 8.51 2.77 11.86
N VAL A 110 8.64 4.09 11.80
CA VAL A 110 8.97 4.80 10.55
C VAL A 110 10.38 4.46 10.08
N THR A 111 11.33 4.31 11.01
CA THR A 111 12.74 4.00 10.70
C THR A 111 13.23 2.81 11.50
N ILE A 112 13.84 1.84 10.81
CA ILE A 112 14.53 0.69 11.42
C ILE A 112 15.88 0.59 10.73
N VAL A 113 16.94 1.03 11.40
CA VAL A 113 18.29 1.00 10.84
C VAL A 113 18.84 -0.43 10.95
N PRO A 114 19.32 -1.04 9.86
CA PRO A 114 19.94 -2.36 9.90
C PRO A 114 21.12 -2.39 10.87
N SER A 115 21.13 -3.39 11.74
CA SER A 115 22.22 -3.69 12.67
C SER A 115 23.27 -4.63 12.07
N GLY A 116 22.94 -5.32 10.98
CA GLY A 116 23.75 -6.36 10.36
C GLY A 116 23.57 -7.75 10.99
N MET A 117 22.77 -7.85 12.05
CA MET A 117 22.45 -9.11 12.75
C MET A 117 21.12 -9.70 12.31
N GLU A 118 20.39 -9.02 11.43
CA GLU A 118 19.10 -9.47 10.94
C GLU A 118 19.24 -10.73 10.08
N ASN A 119 18.25 -11.62 10.21
CA ASN A 119 18.13 -12.77 9.33
C ASN A 119 17.07 -12.48 8.26
N PRO A 120 17.35 -12.81 6.99
CA PRO A 120 16.35 -12.69 5.94
C PRO A 120 15.29 -13.76 6.07
N ILE A 121 14.06 -13.40 5.72
CA ILE A 121 12.94 -14.35 5.59
C ILE A 121 13.14 -15.14 4.29
N SER A 122 13.37 -16.44 4.41
CA SER A 122 13.79 -17.31 3.29
C SER A 122 12.76 -17.48 2.18
N SER A 123 11.48 -17.16 2.43
CA SER A 123 10.45 -17.18 1.39
C SER A 123 10.51 -15.97 0.44
N VAL A 124 11.35 -14.98 0.74
CA VAL A 124 11.46 -13.72 -0.03
C VAL A 124 12.89 -13.43 -0.46
N VAL A 125 13.88 -13.89 0.28
CA VAL A 125 15.30 -13.67 0.00
C VAL A 125 16.02 -15.02 -0.04
N ARG A 126 16.65 -15.31 -1.17
CA ARG A 126 17.54 -16.45 -1.38
C ARG A 126 18.89 -16.16 -0.73
N ARG A 127 19.21 -16.90 0.33
CA ARG A 127 20.42 -16.67 1.14
C ARG A 127 21.71 -17.07 0.44
N ASP A 128 21.61 -17.95 -0.53
CA ASP A 128 22.69 -18.43 -1.38
C ASP A 128 22.98 -17.50 -2.57
N ASP A 129 22.13 -16.50 -2.81
CA ASP A 129 22.33 -15.46 -3.82
C ASP A 129 22.95 -14.20 -3.19
N PRO A 130 24.24 -13.88 -3.50
CA PRO A 130 24.91 -12.70 -2.97
C PRO A 130 24.20 -11.39 -3.31
N ALA A 131 23.52 -11.30 -4.47
CA ALA A 131 22.83 -10.10 -4.90
C ALA A 131 21.55 -9.86 -4.10
N GLU A 132 20.77 -10.91 -3.84
CA GLU A 132 19.62 -10.80 -2.94
C GLU A 132 20.02 -10.47 -1.50
N MET A 133 21.14 -11.03 -1.03
CA MET A 133 21.69 -10.69 0.28
C MET A 133 22.19 -9.25 0.38
N GLU A 134 22.75 -8.69 -0.69
CA GLU A 134 23.14 -7.29 -0.74
C GLU A 134 21.91 -6.37 -0.68
N VAL A 135 20.88 -6.65 -1.47
CA VAL A 135 19.58 -5.95 -1.41
C VAL A 135 19.00 -6.00 0.00
N PHE A 136 19.01 -7.17 0.64
CA PHE A 136 18.52 -7.36 2.01
C PHE A 136 19.25 -6.47 3.03
N ARG A 137 20.56 -6.27 2.87
CA ARG A 137 21.37 -5.45 3.77
C ARG A 137 21.19 -3.94 3.55
N LEU A 138 20.86 -3.54 2.32
CA LEU A 138 20.85 -2.13 1.90
C LEU A 138 19.46 -1.49 1.89
N ALA A 139 18.40 -2.27 1.65
CA ALA A 139 17.02 -1.80 1.69
C ALA A 139 16.47 -1.84 3.11
N PHE A 140 15.97 -0.71 3.62
CA PHE A 140 15.42 -0.63 4.97
C PHE A 140 14.40 0.50 5.11
N PRO A 141 13.48 0.42 6.10
CA PRO A 141 12.44 1.42 6.26
C PRO A 141 13.04 2.67 6.92
N SER A 142 12.68 3.82 6.36
CA SER A 142 12.94 5.14 6.89
C SER A 142 11.90 6.10 6.32
N ALA A 143 11.78 7.30 6.90
CA ALA A 143 10.87 8.32 6.36
C ALA A 143 11.08 8.57 4.85
N ARG A 144 12.33 8.45 4.36
CA ARG A 144 12.67 8.64 2.95
C ARG A 144 12.28 7.45 2.07
N SER A 145 12.53 6.22 2.51
CA SER A 145 12.16 5.06 1.72
C SER A 145 10.64 4.87 1.65
N TRP A 146 9.89 5.24 2.69
CA TRP A 146 8.43 5.31 2.64
C TRP A 146 7.93 6.34 1.62
N ASP A 147 8.55 7.52 1.56
CA ASP A 147 8.21 8.56 0.58
C ASP A 147 8.53 8.09 -0.86
N ASN A 148 9.72 7.53 -1.07
CA ASN A 148 10.11 6.94 -2.36
C ASN A 148 9.14 5.82 -2.79
N LEU A 149 8.73 4.95 -1.85
CA LEU A 149 7.80 3.87 -2.13
C LEU A 149 6.45 4.41 -2.62
N ALA A 150 5.92 5.46 -1.97
CA ALA A 150 4.67 6.10 -2.39
C ALA A 150 4.76 6.67 -3.81
N GLU A 151 5.87 7.33 -4.13
CA GLU A 151 6.11 7.88 -5.48
C GLU A 151 6.20 6.77 -6.53
N ILE A 152 6.98 5.71 -6.28
CA ILE A 152 7.14 4.60 -7.24
C ILE A 152 5.81 3.87 -7.46
N MET A 153 5.10 3.53 -6.38
CA MET A 153 3.82 2.82 -6.41
C MET A 153 2.72 3.58 -7.18
N THR A 154 2.84 4.89 -7.32
CA THR A 154 1.88 5.72 -8.09
C THR A 154 1.78 5.30 -9.56
N TYR A 155 2.88 4.79 -10.11
CA TYR A 155 2.99 4.43 -11.54
C TYR A 155 2.73 2.95 -11.83
N ILE A 156 2.60 2.11 -10.80
CA ILE A 156 2.41 0.66 -10.94
C ILE A 156 0.91 0.36 -11.08
N ASP A 157 0.55 -0.62 -11.90
CA ASP A 157 -0.82 -1.15 -11.93
C ASP A 157 -1.12 -1.84 -10.58
N GLU A 158 -2.22 -1.45 -9.92
CA GLU A 158 -2.64 -2.02 -8.63
C GLU A 158 -2.87 -3.55 -8.68
N LYS A 159 -3.02 -4.12 -9.88
CA LYS A 159 -3.18 -5.57 -10.10
C LYS A 159 -1.85 -6.31 -10.32
N ASP A 160 -0.75 -5.61 -10.54
CA ASP A 160 0.58 -6.21 -10.72
C ASP A 160 1.23 -6.51 -9.36
N PHE A 161 0.67 -7.50 -8.67
CA PHE A 161 1.12 -7.91 -7.33
C PHE A 161 2.59 -8.34 -7.29
N GLY A 162 3.11 -8.90 -8.39
CA GLY A 162 4.52 -9.31 -8.49
C GLY A 162 5.45 -8.11 -8.43
N THR A 163 5.23 -7.11 -9.29
CA THR A 163 6.02 -5.86 -9.30
C THR A 163 5.85 -5.09 -7.99
N ILE A 164 4.62 -5.03 -7.46
CA ILE A 164 4.33 -4.36 -6.18
C ILE A 164 5.15 -4.96 -5.03
N GLN A 165 5.16 -6.29 -4.90
CA GLN A 165 5.90 -6.95 -3.81
C GLN A 165 7.41 -6.69 -3.92
N VAL A 166 7.96 -6.77 -5.13
CA VAL A 166 9.37 -6.50 -5.40
C VAL A 166 9.72 -5.05 -5.06
N VAL A 167 8.91 -4.08 -5.47
CA VAL A 167 9.11 -2.65 -5.19
C VAL A 167 9.02 -2.34 -3.70
N ILE A 168 8.04 -2.92 -3.00
CA ILE A 168 7.91 -2.76 -1.54
C ILE A 168 9.19 -3.28 -0.86
N ASN A 169 9.56 -4.54 -1.11
CA ASN A 169 10.72 -5.16 -0.45
C ASN A 169 12.03 -4.45 -0.78
N GLY A 170 12.21 -4.05 -2.04
CA GLY A 170 13.40 -3.34 -2.52
C GLY A 170 13.54 -1.91 -2.00
N THR A 171 12.43 -1.28 -1.58
CA THR A 171 12.47 0.11 -1.12
C THR A 171 12.56 0.20 0.40
N ILE A 172 11.73 -0.55 1.13
CA ILE A 172 11.65 -0.48 2.61
C ILE A 172 12.25 -1.71 3.32
N GLY A 173 12.92 -2.60 2.58
CA GLY A 173 13.53 -3.82 3.10
C GLY A 173 12.54 -4.97 3.20
N SER A 174 13.02 -6.21 3.01
CA SER A 174 12.13 -7.39 2.92
C SER A 174 11.38 -7.70 4.21
N ASN A 175 11.99 -7.48 5.38
CA ASN A 175 11.38 -7.85 6.66
C ASN A 175 10.13 -7.01 6.96
N GLN A 176 10.21 -5.69 6.80
CA GLN A 176 9.02 -4.83 6.89
C GLN A 176 8.18 -4.83 5.61
N GLY A 177 8.81 -5.04 4.46
CA GLY A 177 8.15 -5.13 3.18
C GLY A 177 7.09 -6.22 3.13
N ILE A 178 7.34 -7.40 3.71
CA ILE A 178 6.35 -8.49 3.77
C ILE A 178 5.12 -8.10 4.60
N ALA A 179 5.35 -7.51 5.78
CA ALA A 179 4.27 -7.10 6.67
C ALA A 179 3.41 -6.00 6.02
N PHE A 180 4.05 -5.00 5.41
CA PHE A 180 3.35 -3.96 4.67
C PHE A 180 2.67 -4.48 3.41
N TYR A 181 3.32 -5.34 2.62
CA TYR A 181 2.73 -5.93 1.41
C TYR A 181 1.48 -6.75 1.74
N LYS A 182 1.54 -7.57 2.78
CA LYS A 182 0.36 -8.30 3.27
C LYS A 182 -0.74 -7.31 3.66
N TYR A 183 -0.42 -6.27 4.43
CA TYR A 183 -1.39 -5.24 4.79
C TYR A 183 -1.96 -4.49 3.58
N TYR A 184 -1.13 -4.17 2.59
CA TYR A 184 -1.49 -3.48 1.36
C TYR A 184 -2.40 -4.33 0.47
N VAL A 185 -2.04 -5.59 0.24
CA VAL A 185 -2.87 -6.55 -0.52
C VAL A 185 -4.14 -6.84 0.24
N ASP A 186 -4.07 -7.04 1.55
CA ASP A 186 -5.24 -7.18 2.38
C ASP A 186 -6.09 -5.92 2.29
N ASN A 187 -5.54 -4.70 2.23
CA ASN A 187 -6.29 -3.45 2.05
C ASN A 187 -6.85 -3.26 0.63
N LEU A 188 -6.17 -3.72 -0.42
CA LEU A 188 -6.71 -3.71 -1.78
C LEU A 188 -7.81 -4.74 -1.96
N LYS A 189 -7.65 -5.92 -1.36
CA LYS A 189 -8.66 -6.99 -1.29
C LYS A 189 -9.78 -6.61 -0.33
N ARG A 190 -9.46 -5.85 0.72
CA ARG A 190 -10.38 -5.09 1.58
C ARG A 190 -10.86 -3.86 0.81
N LEU A 191 -11.65 -4.20 -0.19
CA LEU A 191 -13.01 -3.69 -0.26
C LEU A 191 -13.08 -2.36 -0.97
N ASN A 192 -13.30 -2.50 -2.28
CA ASN A 192 -13.88 -1.45 -3.10
C ASN A 192 -15.18 -0.99 -2.43
N ILE A 193 -15.08 0.04 -1.59
CA ILE A 193 -16.18 0.54 -0.78
C ILE A 193 -17.33 0.95 -1.69
N ASP A 194 -17.05 1.53 -2.85
CA ASP A 194 -18.08 1.86 -3.83
C ASP A 194 -18.77 0.61 -4.41
N ALA A 195 -18.05 -0.50 -4.60
CA ALA A 195 -18.67 -1.76 -5.00
C ALA A 195 -19.56 -2.33 -3.89
N ILE A 196 -19.18 -2.22 -2.62
CA ILE A 196 -19.96 -2.72 -1.48
C ILE A 196 -21.15 -1.82 -1.19
N LEU A 197 -21.00 -0.50 -1.30
CA LEU A 197 -22.11 0.45 -1.19
C LEU A 197 -23.14 0.21 -2.31
N LYS A 198 -22.69 -0.31 -3.47
CA LYS A 198 -23.56 -0.65 -4.61
C LYS A 198 -24.19 -2.04 -4.46
N ASP A 199 -23.44 -3.01 -3.96
CA ASP A 199 -23.86 -4.39 -3.77
C ASP A 199 -23.33 -4.93 -2.43
N PRO A 200 -24.02 -4.66 -1.32
CA PRO A 200 -23.59 -5.10 0.00
C PRO A 200 -23.55 -6.63 0.17
N GLU A 201 -24.32 -7.36 -0.63
CA GLU A 201 -24.41 -8.82 -0.57
C GLU A 201 -23.21 -9.50 -1.24
N SER A 202 -22.37 -8.74 -1.96
CA SER A 202 -21.15 -9.27 -2.59
C SER A 202 -20.08 -9.69 -1.56
N VAL A 203 -20.26 -9.38 -0.28
CA VAL A 203 -19.33 -9.67 0.81
C VAL A 203 -19.88 -10.82 1.66
N ASP A 204 -19.06 -11.84 1.91
CA ASP A 204 -19.39 -12.90 2.86
C ASP A 204 -19.18 -12.41 4.30
N TRP A 205 -20.18 -11.69 4.82
CA TRP A 205 -20.14 -11.08 6.15
C TRP A 205 -19.96 -12.09 7.29
N LYS A 206 -20.30 -13.37 7.12
CA LYS A 206 -20.15 -14.36 8.20
C LYS A 206 -18.71 -14.80 8.40
N HIS A 207 -17.93 -14.85 7.33
CA HIS A 207 -16.57 -15.40 7.34
C HIS A 207 -15.48 -14.33 7.21
N ILE A 208 -15.87 -13.06 7.22
CA ILE A 208 -14.93 -11.93 7.19
C ILE A 208 -14.07 -11.90 8.46
N SER A 209 -12.77 -11.63 8.31
CA SER A 209 -11.86 -11.51 9.45
C SER A 209 -12.09 -10.23 10.25
N ILE A 210 -11.63 -10.22 11.51
CA ILE A 210 -11.76 -9.06 12.41
C ILE A 210 -11.07 -7.82 11.82
N ASP A 211 -9.84 -7.98 11.31
CA ASP A 211 -9.07 -6.91 10.66
C ASP A 211 -9.79 -6.38 9.40
N GLU A 212 -10.37 -7.26 8.57
CA GLU A 212 -11.17 -6.88 7.39
C GLU A 212 -12.38 -6.05 7.79
N SER A 213 -13.14 -6.54 8.78
CA SER A 213 -14.31 -5.83 9.29
C SER A 213 -13.95 -4.43 9.80
N ALA A 214 -12.86 -4.29 10.56
CA ALA A 214 -12.44 -3.02 11.14
C ALA A 214 -12.08 -1.98 10.07
N GLY A 215 -11.37 -2.38 9.02
CA GLY A 215 -11.03 -1.52 7.88
C GLY A 215 -12.27 -1.02 7.13
N ILE A 216 -13.20 -1.92 6.82
CA ILE A 216 -14.47 -1.57 6.16
C ILE A 216 -15.27 -0.60 6.99
N PHE A 217 -15.46 -0.86 8.28
CA PHE A 217 -16.29 0.00 9.11
C PHE A 217 -15.71 1.41 9.22
N ARG A 218 -14.38 1.54 9.31
CA ARG A 218 -13.72 2.85 9.28
C ARG A 218 -14.02 3.61 7.98
N ALA A 219 -13.87 2.94 6.84
CA ALA A 219 -14.15 3.54 5.54
C ALA A 219 -15.65 3.86 5.35
N LEU A 220 -16.56 2.97 5.78
CA LEU A 220 -18.00 3.23 5.75
C LEU A 220 -18.40 4.44 6.60
N ILE A 221 -17.74 4.66 7.74
CA ILE A 221 -17.98 5.83 8.59
C ILE A 221 -17.50 7.11 7.89
N GLU A 222 -16.34 7.08 7.24
CA GLU A 222 -15.87 8.19 6.42
C GLU A 222 -16.87 8.51 5.29
N GLU A 223 -17.43 7.49 4.64
CA GLU A 223 -18.42 7.70 3.58
C GLU A 223 -19.77 8.19 4.08
N ALA A 224 -20.20 7.75 5.28
CA ALA A 224 -21.35 8.33 5.96
C ALA A 224 -21.11 9.82 6.25
N ALA A 225 -19.93 10.17 6.74
CA ALA A 225 -19.52 11.55 6.96
C ALA A 225 -19.45 12.36 5.64
N ASN A 226 -19.16 11.72 4.50
CA ASN A 226 -19.16 12.36 3.17
C ASN A 226 -20.55 12.43 2.52
N GLY A 227 -21.63 12.13 3.26
CA GLY A 227 -23.01 12.28 2.79
C GLY A 227 -23.59 11.02 2.12
N ARG A 228 -22.88 9.89 2.16
CA ARG A 228 -23.36 8.59 1.63
C ARG A 228 -24.03 7.71 2.70
N LEU A 229 -24.56 8.32 3.75
CA LEU A 229 -25.16 7.63 4.91
C LEU A 229 -26.28 6.63 4.52
N ASP A 230 -27.11 6.94 3.51
CA ASP A 230 -28.18 6.02 3.07
C ASP A 230 -27.59 4.70 2.56
N GLN A 231 -26.54 4.75 1.73
CA GLN A 231 -25.86 3.57 1.19
C GLN A 231 -25.11 2.81 2.28
N VAL A 232 -24.45 3.52 3.20
CA VAL A 232 -23.78 2.90 4.35
C VAL A 232 -24.77 2.16 5.24
N LEU A 233 -25.97 2.71 5.44
CA LEU A 233 -27.03 2.04 6.18
C LEU A 233 -27.47 0.74 5.49
N GLU A 234 -27.53 0.69 4.16
CA GLU A 234 -27.82 -0.55 3.42
C GLU A 234 -26.80 -1.64 3.72
N VAL A 235 -25.52 -1.29 3.83
CA VAL A 235 -24.46 -2.24 4.18
C VAL A 235 -24.69 -2.82 5.57
N PHE A 236 -25.02 -1.98 6.55
CA PHE A 236 -25.31 -2.43 7.91
C PHE A 236 -26.54 -3.33 7.95
N ILE A 237 -27.58 -3.00 7.19
CA ILE A 237 -28.78 -3.83 7.06
C ILE A 237 -28.43 -5.19 6.44
N SER A 238 -27.61 -5.21 5.39
CA SER A 238 -27.14 -6.46 4.76
C SER A 238 -26.37 -7.35 5.72
N ILE A 239 -25.48 -6.78 6.55
CA ILE A 239 -24.76 -7.52 7.61
C ILE A 239 -25.73 -8.18 8.59
N LYS A 240 -26.78 -7.46 9.00
CA LYS A 240 -27.82 -7.99 9.88
C LYS A 240 -28.61 -9.11 9.21
N ILE A 241 -29.06 -8.92 7.96
CA ILE A 241 -29.79 -9.94 7.20
C ILE A 241 -28.94 -11.19 7.00
N ALA A 242 -27.64 -11.02 6.76
CA ALA A 242 -26.68 -12.11 6.67
C ALA A 242 -26.44 -12.82 8.01
N GLY A 243 -27.00 -12.36 9.13
CA GLY A 243 -26.81 -12.96 10.46
C GLY A 243 -25.40 -12.80 11.02
N ALA A 244 -24.66 -11.77 10.59
CA ALA A 244 -23.32 -11.42 11.08
C ALA A 244 -23.40 -10.25 12.08
N GLU A 245 -24.41 -10.26 12.97
CA GLU A 245 -24.73 -9.15 13.88
C GLU A 245 -23.63 -8.89 14.92
N ASN A 246 -22.78 -9.88 15.19
CA ASN A 246 -21.58 -9.74 16.00
C ASN A 246 -20.62 -8.67 15.44
N LEU A 247 -20.61 -8.43 14.12
CA LEU A 247 -19.80 -7.37 13.51
C LEU A 247 -20.32 -5.96 13.81
N LEU A 248 -21.61 -5.85 14.13
CA LEU A 248 -22.29 -4.59 14.47
C LEU A 248 -22.23 -4.28 15.97
N SER A 249 -21.62 -5.16 16.77
CA SER A 249 -21.47 -4.98 18.21
C SER A 249 -20.51 -3.85 18.58
N GLY A 250 -20.63 -3.34 19.81
CA GLY A 250 -19.91 -2.17 20.31
C GLY A 250 -20.54 -0.84 19.88
N ASN A 251 -19.73 0.22 19.81
CA ASN A 251 -20.19 1.57 19.44
C ASN A 251 -20.48 1.73 17.92
N ARG A 252 -20.16 0.76 17.07
CA ARG A 252 -20.26 0.87 15.59
C ARG A 252 -21.65 1.28 15.10
N LEU A 253 -22.70 0.70 15.70
CA LEU A 253 -24.10 1.05 15.38
C LEU A 253 -24.49 2.46 15.85
N GLN A 254 -23.88 2.95 16.92
CA GLN A 254 -24.04 4.32 17.38
C GLN A 254 -23.23 5.29 16.52
N ASP A 255 -22.05 4.86 16.08
CA ASP A 255 -21.11 5.66 15.29
C ASP A 255 -21.63 6.02 13.91
N ILE A 256 -22.40 5.14 13.26
CA ILE A 256 -23.05 5.46 11.97
C ILE A 256 -24.23 6.42 12.12
N TYR A 257 -24.83 6.53 13.30
CA TYR A 257 -26.08 7.27 13.50
C TYR A 257 -25.87 8.57 14.25
N LYS A 258 -24.96 9.41 13.73
CA LYS A 258 -24.68 10.74 14.27
C LYS A 258 -25.53 11.82 13.58
N ALA A 259 -25.97 12.81 14.36
CA ALA A 259 -26.78 13.91 13.85
C ALA A 259 -26.08 14.70 12.74
N GLU A 260 -24.75 14.82 12.80
CA GLU A 260 -23.91 15.45 11.78
C GLU A 260 -24.04 14.77 10.40
N TYR A 261 -24.14 13.44 10.34
CA TYR A 261 -24.25 12.71 9.08
C TYR A 261 -25.65 12.87 8.48
N LEU A 262 -26.68 12.76 9.33
CA LEU A 262 -28.07 12.99 8.93
C LEU A 262 -28.27 14.40 8.37
N ASN A 263 -27.61 15.40 8.96
CA ASN A 263 -27.73 16.79 8.53
C ASN A 263 -27.15 17.06 7.13
N LYS A 264 -26.29 16.18 6.61
CA LYS A 264 -25.78 16.27 5.23
C LYS A 264 -26.77 15.72 4.19
N LEU A 265 -27.76 14.93 4.61
CA LEU A 265 -28.78 14.40 3.71
C LEU A 265 -29.92 15.42 3.46
N PRO A 266 -30.59 15.35 2.29
CA PRO A 266 -31.84 16.07 2.05
C PRO A 266 -32.90 15.73 3.10
N LEU A 267 -33.74 16.70 3.48
CA LEU A 267 -34.74 16.54 4.56
C LEU A 267 -35.66 15.33 4.34
N ALA A 268 -36.08 15.10 3.09
CA ALA A 268 -36.91 13.95 2.71
C ALA A 268 -36.21 12.61 2.97
N THR A 269 -34.90 12.54 2.72
CA THR A 269 -34.07 11.33 2.91
C THR A 269 -33.80 11.07 4.39
N ARG A 270 -33.65 12.11 5.22
CA ARG A 270 -33.41 11.96 6.68
C ARG A 270 -34.48 11.14 7.36
N LYS A 271 -35.75 11.40 7.05
CA LYS A 271 -36.89 10.69 7.65
C LYS A 271 -36.86 9.20 7.26
N LYS A 272 -36.56 8.90 6.00
CA LYS A 272 -36.42 7.53 5.49
C LYS A 272 -35.29 6.78 6.17
N VAL A 273 -34.09 7.35 6.22
CA VAL A 273 -32.92 6.76 6.88
C VAL A 273 -33.18 6.50 8.36
N LYS A 274 -33.77 7.49 9.07
CA LYS A 274 -34.17 7.32 10.48
C LYS A 274 -35.15 6.19 10.69
N GLN A 275 -36.17 6.10 9.84
CA GLN A 275 -37.19 5.05 9.93
C GLN A 275 -36.55 3.66 9.74
N ARG A 276 -35.73 3.49 8.70
CA ARG A 276 -35.05 2.22 8.41
C ARG A 276 -34.06 1.83 9.51
N TYR A 277 -33.31 2.79 10.03
CA TYR A 277 -32.39 2.53 11.15
C TYR A 277 -33.14 1.98 12.37
N LEU A 278 -34.27 2.59 12.74
CA LEU A 278 -35.10 2.11 13.86
C LEU A 278 -35.76 0.77 13.57
N GLU A 279 -36.26 0.56 12.35
CA GLU A 279 -36.88 -0.70 11.92
C GLU A 279 -35.91 -1.88 12.04
N TYR A 280 -34.67 -1.71 11.56
CA TYR A 280 -33.70 -2.80 11.56
C TYR A 280 -32.90 -2.90 12.86
N PHE A 281 -32.67 -1.80 13.59
CA PHE A 281 -31.76 -1.81 14.75
C PHE A 281 -32.39 -1.37 16.07
N GLY A 282 -33.66 -0.95 16.09
CA GLY A 282 -34.34 -0.45 17.30
C GLY A 282 -34.29 -1.44 18.48
N ASP A 283 -34.59 -2.71 18.22
CA ASP A 283 -34.54 -3.76 19.25
C ASP A 283 -33.11 -4.00 19.78
N PHE A 284 -32.11 -3.88 18.90
CA PHE A 284 -30.70 -4.06 19.25
C PHE A 284 -30.22 -2.92 20.17
N LEU A 285 -30.59 -1.68 19.85
CA LEU A 285 -30.30 -0.51 20.67
C LEU A 285 -30.99 -0.59 22.04
N THR A 286 -32.23 -1.10 22.08
CA THR A 286 -32.99 -1.30 23.32
C THR A 286 -32.31 -2.33 24.22
N LYS A 287 -31.82 -3.44 23.65
CA LYS A 287 -31.06 -4.45 24.40
C LYS A 287 -29.73 -3.92 24.94
N ILE A 288 -29.01 -3.10 24.18
CA ILE A 288 -27.77 -2.46 24.65
C ILE A 288 -28.07 -1.47 25.80
N ALA A 289 -29.12 -0.66 25.66
CA ALA A 289 -29.49 0.32 26.68
C ALA A 289 -29.90 -0.32 28.01
N ASN A 290 -30.47 -1.54 27.98
CA ASN A 290 -30.91 -2.26 29.18
C ASN A 290 -29.81 -3.15 29.81
N ASN A 291 -28.68 -3.36 29.11
CA ASN A 291 -27.54 -4.17 29.58
C ASN A 291 -26.36 -3.33 30.07
N ASN A 292 -26.48 -2.00 30.04
CA ASN A 292 -25.59 -1.02 30.68
C ASN A 292 -26.26 -0.44 31.92
#